data_AF-A0A1I0S7N8-F1
#
_entry.id   AF-A0A1I0S7N8-F1
#
_cell.length_a   1.000
_cell.length_b   1.000
_cell.length_c   1.000
_cell.angle_alpha   90.00
_cell.angle_beta   90.00
_cell.angle_gamma   90.00
#
_symmetry.space_group_name_H-M   'P 1'
#
loop_
_entity.id
_entity.type
_entity.pdbx_description
1 polymer ?
#
loop_
_entity_poly.entity_id
_entity_poly.type
_entity_poly.pdbx_seq_one_letter_code
_entity_poly.pdbx_strand_id
1 'polypeptide(L)'
;MKLSFNYLLVGFISCAFWGCQPGKTSSDGDKVYTAANDLVNNNHKEDNPHNLTSADCDKIYTAANDHVNRYHMEKNAHDLDTAGVLLDGHLNDCRDYRVRMVNLRISVFVLAKDADRGYRFIDSLNAGEFGKTYLKQNYLSFFKAIAAIKMGDRQKRDSSFQEMVNNIWQYIGTHLSDQMALSEMFAMKAMIVDPEKVADEVISLKERMPPGNSDFLDMLSNSVRSMKYDVDLDEWK
;
A
#
# COMPACT_ATOMS: atom_id res chain seq x y z
N MET A 1 4.81 -21.73 9.34
CA MET A 1 3.88 -20.74 8.74
C MET A 1 4.71 -19.84 7.84
N LYS A 2 4.55 -19.91 6.51
CA LYS A 2 5.33 -19.10 5.55
C LYS A 2 4.64 -17.75 5.41
N LEU A 3 5.12 -16.72 6.09
CA LEU A 3 4.72 -15.33 5.84
C LEU A 3 5.45 -14.87 4.58
N SER A 4 4.74 -14.77 3.46
CA SER A 4 5.30 -14.25 2.21
C SER A 4 5.39 -12.72 2.27
N PHE A 5 6.44 -12.18 1.66
CA PHE A 5 6.84 -10.76 1.67
C PHE A 5 5.72 -9.77 1.28
N ASN A 6 4.76 -10.20 0.46
CA ASN A 6 3.56 -9.45 0.13
C ASN A 6 2.70 -9.10 1.36
N TYR A 7 2.67 -9.93 2.40
CA TYR A 7 1.89 -9.68 3.61
C TYR A 7 2.52 -8.68 4.57
N LEU A 8 3.81 -8.35 4.45
CA LEU A 8 4.44 -7.39 5.37
C LEU A 8 4.46 -5.98 4.79
N LEU A 9 4.75 -5.82 3.50
CA LEU A 9 4.67 -4.50 2.87
C LEU A 9 3.21 -4.09 2.62
N VAL A 10 2.37 -4.99 2.11
CA VAL A 10 0.93 -4.75 1.99
C VAL A 10 0.24 -4.94 3.35
N GLY A 11 0.75 -5.71 4.31
CA GLY A 11 0.11 -5.77 5.64
C GLY A 11 0.49 -4.61 6.56
N PHE A 12 1.69 -4.05 6.50
CA PHE A 12 1.97 -2.79 7.19
C PHE A 12 1.32 -1.59 6.49
N ILE A 13 1.24 -1.59 5.15
CA ILE A 13 0.54 -0.53 4.40
C ILE A 13 -0.98 -0.73 4.34
N SER A 14 -1.53 -1.94 4.57
CA SER A 14 -2.98 -2.23 4.53
C SER A 14 -3.59 -2.60 5.88
N CYS A 15 -2.96 -3.36 6.78
CA CYS A 15 -3.58 -3.61 8.09
C CYS A 15 -3.46 -2.40 9.04
N ALA A 16 -2.35 -1.67 9.01
CA ALA A 16 -2.17 -0.50 9.88
C ALA A 16 -2.89 0.76 9.35
N PHE A 17 -3.21 0.80 8.06
CA PHE A 17 -3.85 1.95 7.39
C PHE A 17 -5.31 1.71 7.00
N TRP A 18 -5.75 0.45 6.85
CA TRP A 18 -7.02 0.11 6.20
C TRP A 18 -7.84 -0.96 6.90
N GLY A 19 -7.84 -0.98 8.24
CA GLY A 19 -8.88 -1.64 9.03
C GLY A 19 -9.29 -3.00 8.47
N CYS A 20 -8.36 -3.96 8.45
CA CYS A 20 -8.74 -5.37 8.32
C CYS A 20 -9.62 -5.72 9.52
N GLN A 21 -10.92 -5.45 9.42
CA GLN A 21 -11.89 -6.09 10.29
C GLN A 21 -11.95 -7.57 9.86
N PRO A 22 -11.69 -8.52 10.78
CA PRO A 22 -12.03 -9.91 10.52
C PRO A 22 -13.53 -9.95 10.17
N GLY A 23 -13.83 -10.61 9.06
CA GLY A 23 -15.08 -10.48 8.31
C GLY A 23 -16.34 -10.49 9.18
N LYS A 24 -17.16 -9.44 9.01
CA LYS A 24 -18.59 -9.67 8.97
C LYS A 24 -18.90 -10.23 7.59
N THR A 25 -19.20 -11.51 7.52
CA THR A 25 -19.86 -12.12 6.36
C THR A 25 -21.22 -11.45 6.21
N SER A 26 -21.27 -10.34 5.48
CA SER A 26 -22.53 -9.78 5.04
C SER A 26 -22.99 -10.59 3.83
N SER A 27 -24.14 -11.24 3.95
CA SER A 27 -24.83 -11.90 2.84
C SER A 27 -25.38 -10.90 1.80
N ASP A 28 -24.90 -9.65 1.78
CA ASP A 28 -25.31 -8.58 0.86
C ASP A 28 -24.23 -8.21 -0.19
N GLY A 29 -23.10 -8.94 -0.26
CA GLY A 29 -22.04 -8.68 -1.25
C GLY A 29 -22.53 -8.65 -2.70
N ASP A 30 -23.46 -9.54 -3.05
CA ASP A 30 -24.07 -9.59 -4.39
C ASP A 30 -24.97 -8.37 -4.69
N LYS A 31 -25.61 -7.78 -3.67
CA LYS A 31 -26.46 -6.59 -3.83
C LYS A 31 -25.64 -5.32 -4.00
N VAL A 32 -24.52 -5.21 -3.28
CA VAL A 32 -23.58 -4.08 -3.42
C VAL A 32 -22.90 -4.14 -4.79
N TYR A 33 -22.54 -5.33 -5.26
CA TYR A 33 -21.97 -5.57 -6.59
C TYR A 33 -22.94 -5.17 -7.72
N THR A 34 -24.21 -5.56 -7.60
CA THR A 34 -25.24 -5.19 -8.58
C THR A 34 -25.45 -3.67 -8.61
N ALA A 35 -25.52 -3.01 -7.45
CA ALA A 35 -25.68 -1.56 -7.37
C ALA A 35 -24.48 -0.77 -7.94
N ALA A 36 -23.24 -1.26 -7.75
CA ALA A 36 -22.05 -0.62 -8.33
C ALA A 36 -22.03 -0.78 -9.87
N ASN A 37 -22.39 -1.96 -10.39
CA ASN A 37 -22.50 -2.19 -11.83
C ASN A 37 -23.67 -1.42 -12.47
N ASP A 38 -24.78 -1.25 -11.76
CA ASP A 38 -25.91 -0.45 -12.22
C ASP A 38 -25.56 1.05 -12.28
N LEU A 39 -24.71 1.55 -11.37
CA LEU A 39 -24.17 2.91 -11.46
C LEU A 39 -23.24 3.08 -12.67
N VAL A 40 -22.40 2.08 -12.96
CA VAL A 40 -21.51 2.08 -14.15
C VAL A 40 -22.32 2.08 -15.46
N ASN A 41 -23.41 1.31 -15.52
CA ASN A 41 -24.21 1.17 -16.75
C ASN A 41 -25.21 2.33 -16.98
N ASN A 42 -25.63 3.05 -15.93
CA ASN A 42 -26.60 4.14 -16.05
C ASN A 42 -25.98 5.53 -16.30
N ASN A 43 -24.66 5.69 -16.14
CA ASN A 43 -23.96 6.97 -16.37
C ASN A 43 -23.73 7.31 -17.86
N HIS A 44 -24.36 6.59 -18.80
CA HIS A 44 -24.34 6.91 -20.24
C HIS A 44 -25.57 7.66 -20.75
N LYS A 45 -26.43 8.19 -19.86
CA LYS A 45 -27.53 9.08 -20.25
C LYS A 45 -27.51 10.41 -19.48
N GLU A 46 -27.29 11.47 -20.28
CA GLU A 46 -27.67 12.88 -20.07
C GLU A 46 -26.85 13.75 -19.10
N ASP A 47 -26.03 14.62 -19.70
CA ASP A 47 -25.83 16.05 -19.41
C ASP A 47 -26.00 16.56 -17.96
N ASN A 48 -25.04 16.27 -17.10
CA ASN A 48 -24.67 17.12 -15.96
C ASN A 48 -23.24 16.76 -15.51
N PRO A 49 -22.37 17.69 -15.07
CA PRO A 49 -21.08 17.33 -14.48
C PRO A 49 -21.36 16.82 -13.07
N HIS A 50 -21.77 15.55 -12.98
CA HIS A 50 -22.19 14.91 -11.75
C HIS A 50 -20.98 14.64 -10.85
N ASN A 51 -20.77 15.49 -9.85
CA ASN A 51 -20.07 15.06 -8.65
C ASN A 51 -20.89 13.92 -8.02
N LEU A 52 -20.30 12.73 -7.94
CA LEU A 52 -20.88 11.62 -7.19
C LEU A 52 -21.06 12.01 -5.73
N THR A 53 -22.08 11.46 -5.07
CA THR A 53 -22.25 11.70 -3.64
C THR A 53 -21.22 10.91 -2.84
N SER A 54 -20.94 11.37 -1.61
CA SER A 54 -20.07 10.64 -0.67
C SER A 54 -20.51 9.18 -0.46
N ALA A 55 -21.82 8.91 -0.47
CA ALA A 55 -22.36 7.56 -0.35
C ALA A 55 -22.12 6.69 -1.60
N ASP A 56 -22.13 7.28 -2.79
CA ASP A 56 -21.82 6.55 -4.03
C ASP A 56 -20.33 6.20 -4.09
N CYS A 57 -19.48 7.15 -3.70
CA CYS A 57 -18.04 6.93 -3.60
C CYS A 57 -17.66 5.86 -2.57
N ASP A 58 -18.35 5.81 -1.43
CA ASP A 58 -18.17 4.76 -0.43
C ASP A 58 -18.52 3.37 -0.97
N LYS A 59 -19.63 3.25 -1.71
CA LYS A 59 -20.03 1.99 -2.36
C LYS A 59 -18.99 1.53 -3.38
N ILE A 60 -18.51 2.44 -4.24
CA ILE A 60 -17.49 2.13 -5.25
C ILE A 60 -16.19 1.70 -4.59
N TYR A 61 -15.74 2.46 -3.58
CA TYR A 61 -14.54 2.12 -2.81
C TYR A 61 -14.67 0.73 -2.16
N THR A 62 -15.80 0.46 -1.51
CA THR A 62 -16.07 -0.82 -0.84
C THR A 62 -16.07 -1.98 -1.84
N ALA A 63 -16.75 -1.83 -2.98
CA ALA A 63 -16.79 -2.84 -4.03
C ALA A 63 -15.39 -3.16 -4.58
N ALA A 64 -14.58 -2.13 -4.86
CA ALA A 64 -13.19 -2.33 -5.30
C ALA A 64 -12.34 -3.03 -4.23
N ASN A 65 -12.52 -2.67 -2.96
CA ASN A 65 -11.80 -3.30 -1.85
C ASN A 65 -12.21 -4.76 -1.65
N ASP A 66 -13.48 -5.10 -1.87
CA ASP A 66 -13.96 -6.49 -1.79
C ASP A 66 -13.32 -7.38 -2.85
N HIS A 67 -13.09 -6.88 -4.07
CA HIS A 67 -12.30 -7.58 -5.07
C HIS A 67 -10.84 -7.78 -4.63
N VAL A 68 -10.19 -6.75 -4.07
CA VAL A 68 -8.83 -6.90 -3.53
C VAL A 68 -8.79 -7.96 -2.42
N ASN A 69 -9.79 -8.00 -1.55
CA ASN A 69 -9.91 -9.03 -0.50
C ASN A 69 -10.09 -10.44 -1.10
N ARG A 70 -10.93 -10.60 -2.13
CA ARG A 70 -11.07 -11.87 -2.85
C ARG A 70 -9.76 -12.32 -3.49
N TYR A 71 -9.01 -11.41 -4.11
CA TYR A 71 -7.68 -11.73 -4.64
C TYR A 71 -6.77 -12.33 -3.54
N HIS A 72 -6.81 -11.81 -2.32
CA HIS A 72 -6.02 -12.38 -1.23
C HIS A 72 -6.39 -13.83 -0.92
N MET A 73 -7.66 -14.20 -1.03
CA MET A 73 -8.17 -15.55 -0.78
C MET A 73 -7.94 -16.50 -1.96
N GLU A 74 -8.25 -16.05 -3.17
CA GLU A 74 -8.37 -16.90 -4.36
C GLU A 74 -7.17 -16.81 -5.30
N LYS A 75 -6.34 -15.76 -5.17
CA LYS A 75 -5.23 -15.44 -6.06
C LYS A 75 -5.64 -15.25 -7.54
N ASN A 76 -6.90 -14.87 -7.78
CA ASN A 76 -7.43 -14.64 -9.11
C ASN A 76 -7.11 -13.23 -9.62
N ALA A 77 -6.29 -13.10 -10.66
CA ALA A 77 -5.91 -11.81 -11.23
C ALA A 77 -7.10 -10.99 -11.74
N HIS A 78 -8.21 -11.64 -12.14
CA HIS A 78 -9.43 -10.96 -12.58
C HIS A 78 -10.03 -10.04 -11.52
N ASP A 79 -9.89 -10.38 -10.23
CA ASP A 79 -10.33 -9.52 -9.14
C ASP A 79 -9.54 -8.21 -9.11
N LEU A 80 -8.22 -8.26 -9.33
CA LEU A 80 -7.39 -7.05 -9.38
C LEU A 80 -7.72 -6.18 -10.59
N ASP A 81 -7.99 -6.80 -11.75
CA ASP A 81 -8.42 -6.07 -12.94
C ASP A 81 -9.76 -5.36 -12.69
N THR A 82 -10.72 -6.05 -12.07
CA THR A 82 -12.04 -5.48 -11.77
C THR A 82 -11.94 -4.34 -10.76
N ALA A 83 -11.16 -4.50 -9.69
CA ALA A 83 -10.88 -3.44 -8.73
C ALA A 83 -10.23 -2.22 -9.42
N GLY A 84 -9.30 -2.45 -10.35
CA GLY A 84 -8.66 -1.40 -11.13
C GLY A 84 -9.65 -0.61 -11.98
N VAL A 85 -10.54 -1.29 -12.71
CA VAL A 85 -11.56 -0.64 -13.54
C VAL A 85 -12.51 0.22 -12.71
N LEU A 86 -12.98 -0.30 -11.57
CA LEU A 86 -13.86 0.45 -10.66
C LEU A 86 -13.21 1.75 -10.16
N LEU A 87 -11.93 1.70 -9.83
CA LEU A 87 -11.18 2.86 -9.34
C LEU A 87 -10.89 3.87 -10.45
N ASP A 88 -10.36 3.41 -11.59
CA ASP A 88 -9.98 4.28 -12.70
C ASP A 88 -11.19 5.06 -13.26
N GLY A 89 -12.38 4.45 -13.25
CA GLY A 89 -13.61 5.10 -13.70
C GLY A 89 -14.11 6.23 -12.81
N HIS A 90 -13.67 6.34 -11.55
CA HIS A 90 -14.31 7.22 -10.55
C HIS A 90 -13.34 8.07 -9.72
N LEU A 91 -12.02 7.93 -9.91
CA LEU A 91 -11.00 8.68 -9.16
C LEU A 91 -11.17 10.21 -9.22
N ASN A 92 -11.72 10.75 -10.33
CA ASN A 92 -11.92 12.18 -10.51
C ASN A 92 -13.28 12.68 -9.97
N ASP A 93 -14.27 11.79 -9.92
CA ASP A 93 -15.63 12.13 -9.49
C ASP A 93 -15.78 12.03 -7.97
N CYS A 94 -14.92 11.25 -7.32
CA CYS A 94 -14.93 11.00 -5.88
C CYS A 94 -13.87 11.80 -5.12
N ARG A 95 -13.95 13.13 -5.13
CA ARG A 95 -12.95 14.03 -4.53
C ARG A 95 -12.68 13.76 -3.04
N ASP A 96 -13.71 13.57 -2.24
CA ASP A 96 -13.58 13.35 -0.79
C ASP A 96 -13.00 11.96 -0.45
N TYR A 97 -13.08 11.00 -1.38
CA TYR A 97 -12.52 9.65 -1.25
C TYR A 97 -11.20 9.50 -2.03
N ARG A 98 -10.70 10.57 -2.64
CA ARG A 98 -9.62 10.48 -3.60
C ARG A 98 -8.35 9.87 -3.03
N VAL A 99 -7.90 10.32 -1.86
CA VAL A 99 -6.73 9.76 -1.16
C VAL A 99 -6.92 8.26 -0.89
N ARG A 100 -8.12 7.88 -0.49
CA ARG A 100 -8.51 6.49 -0.21
C ARG A 100 -8.45 5.62 -1.47
N MET A 101 -9.05 6.09 -2.55
CA MET A 101 -9.07 5.40 -3.84
C MET A 101 -7.69 5.32 -4.48
N VAL A 102 -6.88 6.38 -4.40
CA VAL A 102 -5.48 6.41 -4.86
C VAL A 102 -4.68 5.32 -4.16
N ASN A 103 -4.75 5.27 -2.83
CA ASN A 103 -4.04 4.26 -2.04
C ASN A 103 -4.47 2.84 -2.40
N LEU A 104 -5.78 2.58 -2.55
CA LEU A 104 -6.26 1.26 -2.98
C LEU A 104 -5.78 0.92 -4.40
N ARG A 105 -5.73 1.91 -5.30
CA ARG A 105 -5.24 1.71 -6.67
C ARG A 105 -3.75 1.35 -6.70
N ILE A 106 -2.95 1.97 -5.83
CA ILE A 106 -1.55 1.62 -5.63
C ILE A 106 -1.43 0.17 -5.18
N SER A 107 -2.23 -0.25 -4.19
CA SER A 107 -2.27 -1.64 -3.73
C SER A 107 -2.60 -2.61 -4.86
N VAL A 108 -3.55 -2.29 -5.74
CA VAL A 108 -3.86 -3.09 -6.93
C VAL A 108 -2.62 -3.26 -7.82
N PHE A 109 -1.87 -2.19 -8.11
CA PHE A 109 -0.64 -2.29 -8.92
C PHE A 109 0.44 -3.13 -8.23
N VAL A 110 0.62 -2.98 -6.91
CA VAL A 110 1.59 -3.77 -6.14
C VAL A 110 1.23 -5.25 -6.16
N LEU A 111 -0.03 -5.59 -5.93
CA LEU A 111 -0.52 -6.98 -5.92
C LEU A 111 -0.44 -7.63 -7.30
N ALA A 112 -0.70 -6.86 -8.37
CA ALA A 112 -0.51 -7.28 -9.75
C ALA A 112 0.97 -7.31 -10.18
N LYS A 113 1.88 -6.85 -9.30
CA LYS A 113 3.31 -6.62 -9.59
C LYS A 113 3.53 -5.75 -10.83
N ASP A 114 2.64 -4.81 -11.13
CA ASP A 114 2.71 -3.98 -12.33
C ASP A 114 3.51 -2.70 -12.08
N ALA A 115 4.83 -2.84 -12.12
CA ALA A 115 5.75 -1.75 -11.81
C ALA A 115 5.60 -0.56 -12.75
N ASP A 116 5.41 -0.81 -14.05
CA ASP A 116 5.38 0.23 -15.06
C ASP A 116 4.11 1.07 -14.99
N ARG A 117 2.93 0.42 -14.89
CA ARG A 117 1.67 1.17 -14.72
C ARG A 117 1.63 1.84 -13.35
N GLY A 118 2.08 1.16 -12.29
CA GLY A 118 2.17 1.73 -10.95
C GLY A 118 3.04 2.98 -10.89
N TYR A 119 4.24 2.94 -11.46
CA TYR A 119 5.12 4.09 -11.52
C TYR A 119 4.48 5.29 -12.24
N ARG A 120 3.95 5.06 -13.45
CA ARG A 120 3.31 6.13 -14.24
C ARG A 120 2.09 6.72 -13.53
N PHE A 121 1.32 5.89 -12.85
CA PHE A 121 0.19 6.35 -12.05
C PHE A 121 0.66 7.29 -10.93
N ILE A 122 1.61 6.89 -10.10
CA ILE A 122 2.14 7.74 -9.02
C ILE A 122 2.72 9.05 -9.57
N ASP A 123 3.49 8.97 -10.66
CA ASP A 123 4.15 10.13 -11.25
C ASP A 123 3.14 11.20 -11.69
N SER A 124 1.98 10.76 -12.21
CA SER A 124 0.87 11.63 -12.64
C SER A 124 0.14 12.35 -11.51
N LEU A 125 0.28 11.90 -10.26
CA LEU A 125 -0.41 12.47 -9.10
C LEU A 125 0.39 13.63 -8.48
N ASN A 126 -0.30 14.63 -7.95
CA ASN A 126 0.32 15.70 -7.17
C ASN A 126 0.74 15.21 -5.79
N ALA A 127 1.79 15.81 -5.21
CA ALA A 127 2.27 15.43 -3.87
C ALA A 127 1.20 15.62 -2.77
N GLY A 128 0.28 16.58 -2.95
CA GLY A 128 -0.84 16.81 -2.02
C GLY A 128 -1.91 15.71 -2.03
N GLU A 129 -1.86 14.78 -2.97
CA GLU A 129 -2.75 13.60 -3.01
C GLU A 129 -2.28 12.49 -2.08
N PHE A 130 -1.12 12.67 -1.45
CA PHE A 130 -0.54 11.75 -0.49
C PHE A 130 -0.64 12.36 0.92
N GLY A 131 -1.05 11.55 1.89
CA GLY A 131 -1.24 12.02 3.28
C GLY A 131 0.04 12.48 4.00
N LYS A 132 1.22 12.18 3.44
CA LYS A 132 2.53 12.58 3.96
C LYS A 132 3.47 12.95 2.83
N THR A 133 4.36 13.90 3.08
CA THR A 133 5.23 14.52 2.07
C THR A 133 6.24 13.55 1.44
N TYR A 134 6.65 12.50 2.15
CA TYR A 134 7.61 11.52 1.61
C TYR A 134 6.95 10.43 0.74
N LEU A 135 5.64 10.23 0.84
CA LEU A 135 4.98 9.04 0.30
C LEU A 135 5.04 8.97 -1.23
N LYS A 136 4.87 10.09 -1.94
CA LYS A 136 4.96 10.09 -3.41
C LYS A 136 6.31 9.54 -3.88
N GLN A 137 7.41 10.10 -3.37
CA GLN A 137 8.75 9.67 -3.77
C GLN A 137 9.01 8.23 -3.37
N ASN A 138 8.53 7.81 -2.20
CA ASN A 138 8.65 6.42 -1.77
C ASN A 138 7.93 5.45 -2.68
N TYR A 139 6.70 5.75 -3.12
CA TYR A 139 6.00 4.89 -4.06
C TYR A 139 6.71 4.82 -5.41
N LEU A 140 7.27 5.94 -5.91
CA LEU A 140 8.09 5.93 -7.12
C LEU A 140 9.32 5.01 -6.95
N SER A 141 10.07 5.15 -5.85
CA SER A 141 11.22 4.28 -5.55
C SER A 141 10.82 2.83 -5.35
N PHE A 142 9.66 2.57 -4.75
CA PHE A 142 9.15 1.22 -4.56
C PHE A 142 8.86 0.52 -5.90
N PHE A 143 8.19 1.21 -6.84
CA PHE A 143 7.96 0.64 -8.16
C PHE A 143 9.26 0.47 -8.97
N LYS A 144 10.26 1.36 -8.80
CA LYS A 144 11.62 1.13 -9.34
C LYS A 144 12.25 -0.14 -8.75
N ALA A 145 12.08 -0.39 -7.46
CA ALA A 145 12.58 -1.59 -6.79
C ALA A 145 11.88 -2.86 -7.32
N ILE A 146 10.55 -2.84 -7.49
CA ILE A 146 9.80 -3.96 -8.10
C ILE A 146 10.31 -4.24 -9.52
N ALA A 147 10.49 -3.20 -10.34
CA ALA A 147 11.02 -3.38 -11.69
C ALA A 147 12.42 -4.00 -11.68
N ALA A 148 13.30 -3.53 -10.79
CA ALA A 148 14.65 -4.08 -10.62
C ALA A 148 14.64 -5.55 -10.16
N ILE A 149 13.74 -5.92 -9.23
CA ILE A 149 13.54 -7.30 -8.78
C ILE A 149 13.18 -8.21 -9.95
N LYS A 150 12.21 -7.80 -10.79
CA LYS A 150 11.82 -8.56 -11.99
C LYS A 150 12.96 -8.77 -12.97
N MET A 151 13.85 -7.78 -13.09
CA MET A 151 15.04 -7.85 -13.95
C MET A 151 16.22 -8.60 -13.31
N GLY A 152 16.12 -9.00 -12.03
CA GLY A 152 17.24 -9.58 -11.28
C GLY A 152 18.36 -8.58 -10.97
N ASP A 153 18.11 -7.27 -11.07
CA ASP A 153 19.09 -6.21 -10.81
C ASP A 153 19.11 -5.85 -9.32
N ARG A 154 19.94 -6.59 -8.57
CA ARG A 154 20.09 -6.39 -7.12
C ARG A 154 20.61 -5.00 -6.77
N GLN A 155 21.54 -4.44 -7.55
CA GLN A 155 22.13 -3.14 -7.25
C GLN A 155 21.08 -2.03 -7.36
N LYS A 156 20.28 -2.05 -8.44
CA LYS A 156 19.21 -1.08 -8.65
C LYS A 156 18.09 -1.23 -7.64
N ARG A 157 17.74 -2.47 -7.27
CA ARG A 157 16.80 -2.76 -6.18
C ARG A 157 17.28 -2.11 -4.88
N ASP A 158 18.52 -2.40 -4.47
CA ASP A 158 19.06 -1.94 -3.20
C ASP A 158 19.17 -0.41 -3.15
N SER A 159 19.60 0.21 -4.26
CA SER A 159 19.62 1.67 -4.38
C SER A 159 18.23 2.31 -4.25
N SER A 160 17.19 1.65 -4.76
CA SER A 160 15.81 2.16 -4.71
C SER A 160 15.24 2.06 -3.30
N PHE A 161 15.49 0.96 -2.57
CA PHE A 161 15.12 0.87 -1.15
C PHE A 161 15.92 1.85 -0.27
N GLN A 162 17.20 2.08 -0.57
CA GLN A 162 17.99 3.08 0.14
C GLN A 162 17.44 4.50 -0.05
N GLU A 163 16.96 4.84 -1.26
CA GLU A 163 16.27 6.11 -1.52
C GLU A 163 15.03 6.26 -0.63
N MET A 164 14.22 5.20 -0.49
CA MET A 164 13.06 5.21 0.42
C MET A 164 13.47 5.44 1.87
N VAL A 165 14.50 4.73 2.37
CA VAL A 165 15.02 4.92 3.74
C VAL A 165 15.44 6.38 3.97
N ASN A 166 16.14 6.99 3.01
CA ASN A 166 16.60 8.37 3.12
C ASN A 166 15.43 9.38 3.15
N ASN A 167 14.42 9.19 2.30
CA ASN A 167 13.22 10.06 2.28
C ASN A 167 12.47 10.00 3.61
N ILE A 168 12.28 8.80 4.16
CA ILE A 168 11.57 8.63 5.44
C ILE A 168 12.41 9.19 6.58
N TRP A 169 13.72 8.97 6.57
CA TRP A 169 14.64 9.52 7.58
C TRP A 169 14.55 11.05 7.67
N GLN A 170 14.51 11.73 6.52
CA GLN A 170 14.33 13.19 6.47
C GLN A 170 13.00 13.62 7.11
N TYR A 171 11.91 12.90 6.84
CA TYR A 171 10.60 13.17 7.43
C TYR A 171 10.59 12.95 8.96
N ILE A 172 11.13 11.81 9.42
CA ILE A 172 11.18 11.42 10.84
C ILE A 172 12.01 12.42 11.67
N GLY A 173 12.99 13.10 11.07
CA GLY A 173 13.78 14.15 11.74
C GLY A 173 12.93 15.23 12.43
N THR A 174 11.69 15.45 11.96
CA THR A 174 10.72 16.37 12.58
C THR A 174 9.45 15.67 13.09
N HIS A 175 9.32 14.36 12.88
CA HIS A 175 8.12 13.56 13.18
C HIS A 175 8.49 12.25 13.89
N LEU A 176 9.36 12.29 14.90
CA LEU A 176 9.90 11.09 15.55
C LEU A 176 8.83 10.23 16.26
N SER A 177 7.67 10.79 16.60
CA SER A 177 6.53 10.04 17.17
C SER A 177 5.69 9.30 16.14
N ASP A 178 5.98 9.46 14.84
CA ASP A 178 5.25 8.82 13.76
C ASP A 178 5.66 7.34 13.63
N GLN A 179 4.99 6.50 14.42
CA GLN A 179 5.20 5.06 14.48
C GLN A 179 5.09 4.37 13.11
N MET A 180 4.24 4.89 12.23
CA MET A 180 4.05 4.32 10.92
C MET A 180 5.22 4.65 9.98
N ALA A 181 5.70 5.90 10.00
CA ALA A 181 6.92 6.26 9.26
C ALA A 181 8.13 5.45 9.77
N LEU A 182 8.27 5.27 11.09
CA LEU A 182 9.31 4.41 11.66
C LEU A 182 9.20 2.96 11.15
N SER A 183 8.00 2.40 11.18
CA SER A 183 7.75 1.04 10.71
C SER A 183 8.12 0.86 9.24
N GLU A 184 7.70 1.80 8.38
CA GLU A 184 8.05 1.79 6.96
C GLU A 184 9.56 1.91 6.73
N MET A 185 10.24 2.80 7.46
CA MET A 185 11.69 3.00 7.33
C MET A 185 12.47 1.72 7.64
N PHE A 186 12.17 1.09 8.77
CA PHE A 186 12.87 -0.12 9.18
C PHE A 186 12.50 -1.33 8.32
N ALA A 187 11.25 -1.43 7.85
CA ALA A 187 10.86 -2.43 6.87
C ALA A 187 11.64 -2.28 5.56
N MET A 188 11.79 -1.05 5.03
CA MET A 188 12.60 -0.82 3.82
C MET A 188 14.08 -1.10 4.06
N LYS A 189 14.61 -0.75 5.24
CA LYS A 189 16.01 -1.01 5.57
C LYS A 189 16.32 -2.51 5.66
N ALA A 190 15.40 -3.30 6.21
CA ALA A 190 15.51 -4.76 6.27
C ALA A 190 15.51 -5.44 4.90
N MET A 191 15.17 -4.72 3.82
CA MET A 191 15.29 -5.22 2.45
C MET A 191 16.72 -5.27 1.93
N ILE A 192 17.61 -4.48 2.53
CA ILE A 192 18.97 -4.22 2.02
C ILE A 192 20.05 -4.40 3.09
N VAL A 193 19.66 -4.53 4.36
CA VAL A 193 20.52 -4.79 5.51
C VAL A 193 20.01 -6.02 6.23
N ASP A 194 20.93 -6.77 6.84
CA ASP A 194 20.62 -7.91 7.69
C ASP A 194 19.54 -7.56 8.75
N PRO A 195 18.42 -8.30 8.81
CA PRO A 195 17.30 -7.96 9.68
C PRO A 195 17.64 -7.94 11.17
N GLU A 196 18.61 -8.74 11.65
CA GLU A 196 19.04 -8.69 13.06
C GLU A 196 19.72 -7.35 13.36
N LYS A 197 20.59 -6.89 12.46
CA LYS A 197 21.23 -5.56 12.61
C LYS A 197 20.20 -4.43 12.61
N VAL A 198 19.20 -4.52 11.74
CA VAL A 198 18.12 -3.52 11.68
C VAL A 198 17.27 -3.57 12.97
N ALA A 199 16.98 -4.76 13.49
CA ALA A 199 16.24 -4.93 14.72
C ALA A 199 16.96 -4.36 15.95
N ASP A 200 18.29 -4.50 16.01
CA ASP A 200 19.11 -3.91 17.08
C ASP A 200 19.11 -2.38 17.00
N GLU A 201 19.15 -1.81 15.80
CA GLU A 201 18.98 -0.36 15.62
C GLU A 201 17.60 0.12 16.11
N VAL A 202 16.51 -0.63 15.89
CA VAL A 202 15.18 -0.29 16.43
C VAL A 202 15.22 -0.20 17.95
N ILE A 203 15.86 -1.16 18.63
CA ILE A 203 15.96 -1.16 20.09
C ILE A 203 16.77 0.05 20.60
N SER A 204 17.81 0.46 19.87
CA SER A 204 18.60 1.66 20.22
C SER A 204 17.79 2.95 20.24
N LEU A 205 16.64 3.01 19.54
CA LEU A 205 15.76 4.18 19.56
C LEU A 205 15.04 4.39 20.89
N LYS A 206 14.97 3.39 21.77
CA LYS A 206 14.33 3.50 23.09
C LYS A 206 14.91 4.67 23.90
N GLU A 207 16.19 4.94 23.77
CA GLU A 207 16.89 6.03 24.47
C GLU A 207 16.52 7.43 23.94
N ARG A 208 16.01 7.51 22.70
CA ARG A 208 15.77 8.76 21.97
C ARG A 208 14.29 9.07 21.79
N MET A 209 13.40 8.11 22.05
CA MET A 209 11.97 8.26 21.87
C MET A 209 11.27 8.78 23.14
N PRO A 210 10.13 9.48 22.99
CA PRO A 210 9.30 9.85 24.14
C PRO A 210 8.89 8.62 24.97
N PRO A 211 8.72 8.77 26.30
CA PRO A 211 8.20 7.71 27.15
C PRO A 211 6.87 7.16 26.62
N GLY A 212 6.66 5.84 26.75
CA GLY A 212 5.43 5.17 26.30
C GLY A 212 5.51 4.49 24.92
N ASN A 213 6.66 4.51 24.26
CA ASN A 213 6.86 3.85 22.96
C ASN A 213 7.55 2.48 23.03
N SER A 214 7.86 1.96 24.23
CA SER A 214 8.62 0.70 24.36
C SER A 214 7.92 -0.46 23.69
N ASP A 215 6.62 -0.64 23.94
CA ASP A 215 5.85 -1.75 23.38
C ASP A 215 5.85 -1.73 21.85
N PHE A 216 5.68 -0.53 21.26
CA PHE A 216 5.78 -0.33 19.82
C PHE A 216 7.16 -0.73 19.28
N LEU A 217 8.24 -0.26 19.91
CA LEU A 217 9.60 -0.55 19.47
C LEU A 217 9.96 -2.04 19.61
N ASP A 218 9.48 -2.70 20.65
CA ASP A 218 9.65 -4.15 20.85
C ASP A 218 8.89 -4.94 19.78
N MET A 219 7.65 -4.57 19.49
CA MET A 219 6.87 -5.17 18.40
C MET A 219 7.51 -4.95 17.03
N LEU A 220 8.02 -3.74 16.77
CA LEU A 220 8.70 -3.41 15.53
C LEU A 220 10.00 -4.21 15.36
N SER A 221 10.84 -4.26 16.40
CA SER A 221 12.09 -5.03 16.40
C SER A 221 11.82 -6.51 16.10
N ASN A 222 10.83 -7.11 16.77
CA ASN A 222 10.44 -8.50 16.53
C ASN A 222 9.89 -8.73 15.10
N SER A 223 9.11 -7.78 14.58
CA SER A 223 8.60 -7.85 13.20
C SER A 223 9.74 -7.82 12.20
N VAL A 224 10.73 -6.94 12.39
CA VAL A 224 11.92 -6.84 11.54
C VAL A 224 12.73 -8.12 11.59
N ARG A 225 13.02 -8.70 12.78
CA ARG A 225 13.75 -9.99 12.88
C ARG A 225 13.10 -11.13 12.11
N SER A 226 11.76 -11.12 12.03
CA SER A 226 11.02 -12.15 11.31
C SER A 226 11.07 -12.01 9.78
N MET A 227 11.59 -10.89 9.26
CA MET A 227 11.75 -10.67 7.83
C MET A 227 12.85 -11.57 7.28
N LYS A 228 12.60 -12.17 6.10
CA LYS A 228 13.62 -12.97 5.41
C LYS A 228 14.55 -12.05 4.65
N TYR A 229 15.86 -12.23 4.85
CA TYR A 229 16.92 -11.43 4.23
C TYR A 229 17.14 -11.70 2.73
N ASP A 230 16.37 -12.60 2.12
CA ASP A 230 16.34 -12.77 0.67
C ASP A 230 14.89 -12.74 0.22
N VAL A 231 14.51 -11.68 -0.50
CA VAL A 231 13.33 -11.75 -1.36
C VAL A 231 13.68 -12.78 -2.40
N ASP A 232 13.06 -13.96 -2.29
CA ASP A 232 13.15 -14.99 -3.31
C ASP A 232 12.73 -14.35 -4.64
N LEU A 233 13.73 -14.06 -5.49
CA LEU A 233 13.51 -13.39 -6.77
C LEU A 233 12.61 -14.24 -7.67
N ASP A 234 12.53 -15.54 -7.41
CA ASP A 234 11.69 -16.46 -8.15
C ASP A 234 10.22 -16.37 -7.72
N GLU A 235 9.90 -15.82 -6.53
CA GLU A 235 8.52 -15.46 -6.18
C GLU A 235 8.01 -14.22 -6.94
N TRP A 236 8.89 -13.46 -7.61
CA TRP A 236 8.56 -12.19 -8.29
C TRP A 236 8.67 -12.20 -9.81
N LYS A 237 9.29 -13.23 -10.38
CA LYS A 237 9.25 -13.55 -11.81
C LYS A 237 7.92 -14.21 -12.19
#